data_AF-A0A9E2XWD0-F1
#
_entry.id   AF-A0A9E2XWD0-F1
#
_cell.length_a   1.000
_cell.length_b   1.000
_cell.length_c   1.000
_cell.angle_alpha   90.00
_cell.angle_beta   90.00
_cell.angle_gamma   90.00
#
_symmetry.space_group_name_H-M   'P 1'
#
loop_
_entity.id
_entity.type
_entity.pdbx_description
1 polymer ?
#
loop_
_entity_poly.entity_id
_entity_poly.type
_entity_poly.pdbx_seq_one_letter_code
_entity_poly.pdbx_strand_id
1 'polypeptide(L)'
;MKQILLATIVAAGAIAFGQPSHAVTCANGVYRAGCVGPNGAAVVRKAPPVYRARPPVTCANGVYRAGCVGPNGAAVVRKPY
;
A
#
# COMPACT_ATOMS: atom_id res chain seq x y z
N MET A 1 18.21 48.47 24.44
CA MET A 1 17.12 47.64 25.01
C MET A 1 15.91 47.53 24.09
N LYS A 2 15.33 48.64 23.61
CA LYS A 2 14.13 48.64 22.74
C LYS A 2 14.28 47.82 21.45
N GLN A 3 15.47 47.84 20.84
CA GLN A 3 15.75 47.04 19.63
C GLN A 3 15.91 45.53 19.92
N ILE A 4 16.39 45.17 21.11
CA ILE A 4 16.49 43.77 21.53
C ILE A 4 15.07 43.20 21.71
N LEU A 5 14.17 43.97 22.34
CA LEU A 5 12.78 43.58 22.52
C LEU A 5 12.04 43.39 21.19
N LEU A 6 12.25 44.30 20.23
CA LEU A 6 11.68 44.18 18.89
C LEU A 6 12.22 42.94 18.15
N ALA A 7 13.52 42.69 18.21
CA ALA A 7 14.13 41.51 17.60
C ALA A 7 13.58 40.20 18.19
N THR A 8 13.38 40.14 19.50
CA THR A 8 12.80 38.96 20.16
C THR A 8 11.35 38.71 19.76
N ILE A 9 10.54 39.77 19.59
CA ILE A 9 9.13 39.63 19.18
C ILE A 9 9.04 39.15 17.73
N VAL A 10 9.87 39.71 16.84
CA VAL A 10 9.92 39.30 15.43
C VAL A 10 10.42 37.86 15.29
N ALA A 11 11.46 37.48 16.03
CA ALA A 11 11.98 36.12 16.03
C ALA A 11 10.95 35.11 16.56
N ALA A 12 10.27 35.43 17.67
CA ALA A 12 9.22 34.58 18.22
C ALA A 12 8.02 34.44 17.27
N GLY A 13 7.62 35.51 16.58
CA GLY A 13 6.58 35.49 15.57
C GLY A 13 6.96 34.63 14.36
N ALA A 14 8.21 34.72 13.88
CA ALA A 14 8.69 33.91 12.76
C ALA A 14 8.67 32.41 13.07
N ILE A 15 8.96 32.01 14.31
CA ILE A 15 8.93 30.60 14.74
C ILE A 15 7.48 30.12 14.92
N ALA A 16 6.60 30.96 15.48
CA ALA A 16 5.19 30.61 15.71
C ALA A 16 4.36 30.49 14.42
N PHE A 17 4.72 31.25 13.38
CA PHE A 17 4.01 31.27 12.10
C PHE A 17 4.78 30.61 10.95
N GLY A 18 5.94 30.01 11.22
CA GLY A 18 6.68 29.19 10.26
C GLY A 18 5.88 27.94 9.90
N GLN A 19 5.10 28.00 8.83
CA GLN A 19 4.30 26.86 8.37
C GLN A 19 5.22 25.66 8.07
N PRO A 20 4.86 24.43 8.47
CA PRO A 20 5.65 23.26 8.15
C PRO A 20 5.65 23.06 6.62
N SER A 21 6.77 23.36 5.96
CA SER A 21 6.97 23.24 4.52
C SER A 21 7.29 21.81 4.06
N HIS A 22 7.04 20.82 4.91
CA HIS A 22 7.29 19.41 4.64
C HIS A 22 5.97 18.72 4.28
N ALA A 23 6.00 17.78 3.33
CA ALA A 23 4.84 16.94 3.03
C ALA A 23 4.34 16.29 4.33
N VAL A 24 3.17 16.73 4.80
CA VAL A 24 2.69 16.48 6.16
C VAL A 24 2.34 15.00 6.33
N THR A 25 1.94 14.34 5.25
CA THR A 25 1.64 12.90 5.25
C THR A 25 2.00 12.26 3.92
N CYS A 26 2.70 11.13 3.98
CA CYS A 26 2.92 10.24 2.84
C CYS A 26 2.23 8.91 3.10
N ALA A 27 1.56 8.38 2.09
CA ALA A 27 0.87 7.10 2.16
C ALA A 27 1.22 6.24 0.95
N ASN A 28 1.34 4.93 1.21
CA ASN A 28 1.70 3.96 0.19
C ASN A 28 0.62 2.88 0.10
N GLY A 29 -0.26 3.01 -0.89
CA GLY A 29 -1.32 2.04 -1.18
C GLY A 29 -0.94 1.04 -2.27
N VAL A 30 -1.79 0.03 -2.43
CA VAL A 30 -1.63 -1.04 -3.43
C VAL A 30 -1.66 -0.50 -4.86
N TYR A 31 -2.59 0.42 -5.13
CA TYR A 31 -2.80 0.97 -6.48
C TYR A 31 -2.23 2.37 -6.68
N ARG A 32 -1.99 3.11 -5.58
CA ARG A 32 -1.54 4.51 -5.61
C ARG A 32 -0.63 4.80 -4.44
N ALA A 33 0.37 5.65 -4.67
CA ALA A 33 1.20 6.21 -3.61
C ALA A 33 1.26 7.72 -3.77
N GLY A 34 1.42 8.43 -2.67
CA GLY A 34 1.48 9.88 -2.73
C GLY A 34 1.77 10.55 -1.40
N CYS A 35 2.03 11.84 -1.48
CA CYS A 35 2.28 12.71 -0.34
C CYS A 35 1.45 13.99 -0.47
N VAL A 36 1.01 14.53 0.66
CA VAL A 36 0.18 15.75 0.74
C VAL A 36 0.86 16.77 1.64
N GLY A 37 0.88 18.03 1.22
CA GLY A 37 1.39 19.15 2.00
C GLY A 37 0.59 20.44 1.77
N PRO A 38 0.97 21.54 2.45
CA PRO A 38 0.23 22.81 2.40
C PRO A 38 0.18 23.44 0.99
N ASN A 39 1.13 23.10 0.13
CA ASN A 39 1.22 23.62 -1.24
C ASN A 39 0.63 22.66 -2.30
N GLY A 40 0.04 21.53 -1.87
CA GLY A 40 -0.61 20.58 -2.77
C GLY A 40 -0.28 19.12 -2.50
N ALA A 41 -0.75 18.25 -3.39
CA ALA A 41 -0.60 16.81 -3.30
C ALA A 41 0.04 16.24 -4.57
N ALA A 42 0.94 15.27 -4.39
CA ALA A 42 1.50 14.47 -5.47
C ALA A 42 1.04 13.02 -5.30
N VAL A 43 0.34 12.47 -6.31
CA VAL A 43 -0.13 11.08 -6.29
C VAL A 43 0.22 10.42 -7.62
N VAL A 44 0.85 9.26 -7.53
CA VAL A 44 1.17 8.40 -8.67
C VAL A 44 0.29 7.15 -8.67
N ARG A 45 -0.10 6.68 -9.85
CA ARG A 45 -0.71 5.35 -10.03
C ARG A 45 0.41 4.32 -10.15
N LYS A 46 0.28 3.23 -9.40
CA LYS A 46 1.15 2.07 -9.55
C LYS A 46 0.69 1.23 -10.74
N ALA A 47 1.62 0.49 -11.33
CA ALA A 47 1.27 -0.56 -12.27
C ALA A 47 0.25 -1.51 -11.60
N PRO A 48 -0.78 -1.97 -12.34
CA PRO A 48 -1.74 -2.90 -11.78
C PRO A 48 -0.99 -4.12 -11.23
N PRO A 49 -1.41 -4.63 -10.05
CA PRO A 49 -0.82 -5.86 -9.54
C PRO A 49 -0.97 -6.93 -10.61
N VAL A 50 0.13 -7.60 -10.94
CA VAL A 50 0.11 -8.74 -11.86
C VAL A 50 -0.73 -9.81 -11.18
N TYR A 51 -2.01 -9.91 -11.55
CA TYR A 51 -2.85 -11.01 -11.13
C TYR A 51 -2.32 -12.25 -11.85
N ARG A 52 -1.42 -12.99 -11.18
CA ARG A 52 -1.07 -14.33 -11.63
C ARG A 52 -2.32 -15.16 -11.44
N ALA A 53 -3.00 -15.46 -12.54
CA ALA A 53 -4.09 -16.41 -12.54
C ALA A 53 -3.62 -17.65 -11.78
N ARG A 54 -4.41 -18.06 -10.79
CA ARG A 54 -4.07 -19.21 -9.96
C ARG A 54 -3.84 -20.39 -10.92
N PRO A 55 -2.74 -21.16 -10.80
CA PRO A 55 -2.46 -22.20 -11.77
C PRO A 55 -3.65 -23.16 -11.84
N PRO A 56 -4.08 -23.55 -13.06
CA PRO A 56 -5.30 -24.32 -13.23
C PRO A 56 -5.21 -25.63 -12.44
N VAL A 57 -6.31 -25.99 -11.80
CA VAL A 57 -6.48 -27.29 -11.15
C VAL A 57 -7.39 -28.13 -12.02
N THR A 58 -6.95 -29.34 -12.36
CA THR A 58 -7.74 -30.29 -13.15
C THR A 58 -8.18 -31.43 -12.24
N CYS A 59 -9.48 -31.67 -12.16
CA CYS A 59 -10.05 -32.73 -11.33
C CYS A 59 -10.77 -33.77 -12.19
N ALA A 60 -10.70 -35.02 -11.77
CA ALA A 60 -11.42 -36.14 -12.35
C ALA A 60 -12.16 -36.92 -11.25
N ASN A 61 -13.36 -37.38 -11.56
CA ASN A 61 -14.21 -38.10 -10.63
C ASN A 61 -14.54 -39.48 -11.22
N GLY A 62 -13.81 -40.50 -10.77
CA GLY A 62 -14.04 -41.90 -11.15
C GLY A 62 -15.01 -42.61 -10.20
N VAL A 63 -15.42 -43.81 -10.59
CA VAL A 63 -16.35 -44.65 -9.80
C VAL A 63 -15.76 -45.00 -8.44
N TYR A 64 -14.49 -45.43 -8.39
CA TYR A 64 -13.82 -45.88 -7.17
C TYR A 64 -12.87 -44.85 -6.54
N ARG A 65 -12.46 -43.84 -7.32
CA ARG A 65 -11.45 -42.85 -6.91
C ARG A 65 -11.77 -41.48 -7.49
N ALA A 66 -11.42 -40.44 -6.74
CA ALA A 66 -11.46 -39.06 -7.21
C ALA A 66 -10.09 -38.41 -6.98
N GLY A 67 -9.71 -37.47 -7.83
CA GLY A 67 -8.45 -36.76 -7.64
C GLY A 67 -8.34 -35.47 -8.43
N CYS A 68 -7.38 -34.64 -8.02
CA CYS A 68 -7.06 -33.38 -8.65
C CYS A 68 -5.55 -33.24 -8.80
N VAL A 69 -5.13 -32.57 -9.88
CA VAL A 69 -3.74 -32.21 -10.16
C VAL A 69 -3.63 -30.69 -10.21
N GLY A 70 -2.62 -30.13 -9.53
CA GLY A 70 -2.37 -28.71 -9.49
C GLY A 70 -0.91 -28.37 -9.18
N PRO A 71 -0.61 -27.08 -8.96
CA PRO A 71 0.76 -26.58 -8.79
C PRO A 71 1.47 -27.12 -7.54
N ASN A 72 0.71 -27.60 -6.55
CA ASN A 72 1.25 -28.18 -5.32
C ASN A 72 1.31 -29.73 -5.38
N GLY A 73 1.12 -30.32 -6.56
CA GLY A 73 1.12 -31.78 -6.77
C GLY A 73 -0.27 -32.36 -7.03
N ALA A 74 -0.37 -33.68 -6.90
CA ALA A 74 -1.58 -34.45 -7.14
C ALA A 74 -2.14 -35.05 -5.84
N ALA A 75 -3.45 -35.01 -5.68
CA ALA A 75 -4.16 -35.67 -4.59
C ALA A 75 -5.18 -36.65 -5.16
N VAL A 76 -5.19 -37.88 -4.65
CA VAL A 76 -6.15 -38.93 -5.04
C VAL A 76 -6.71 -39.59 -3.79
N VAL A 77 -8.03 -39.69 -3.73
CA VAL A 77 -8.77 -40.34 -2.64
C VAL A 77 -9.56 -41.54 -3.18
N ARG A 78 -9.66 -42.60 -2.37
CA ARG A 78 -10.61 -43.69 -2.61
C ARG A 78 -11.97 -43.28 -2.09
N LYS A 79 -13.03 -43.61 -2.83
CA LYS A 79 -14.41 -43.38 -2.36
C LYS A 79 -14.80 -44.45 -1.32
N PRO A 80 -15.58 -44.08 -0.29
CA PRO A 80 -16.23 -45.05 0.56
C PRO A 80 -17.18 -45.91 -0.29
N TYR A 81 -17.24 -47.20 0.05
CA TYR A 81 -18.11 -48.19 -0.60
C TYR A 81 -19.56 -48.04 -0.11
#